data_AF-A0AAV8ZNH4-F1
#
_entry.id   AF-A0AAV8ZNH4-F1
#
_cell.length_a   1.000
_cell.length_b   1.000
_cell.length_c   1.000
_cell.angle_alpha   90.00
_cell.angle_beta   90.00
_cell.angle_gamma   90.00
#
_symmetry.space_group_name_H-M   'P 1'
#
loop_
_entity.id
_entity.type
_entity.pdbx_description
1 polymer ?
#
loop_
_entity_poly.entity_id
_entity_poly.type
_entity_poly.pdbx_seq_one_letter_code
_entity_poly.pdbx_strand_id
1 'polypeptide(L)'
;MSVREASRQFGVPRTTIQDRLKGKIPYNIIRKTGPPPFMSKEREHKIANWLLNIAKCGFPIKKCDLIDTVTKIARDTGKLHLFKNKQPGQKWYLNFLKRHPEISLREAEGINKARALVTEESIRKWFKDLQSYLQDNNFAEVMEDPRRVFNGDESGFSLLS
;
A
#
# COMPACT_ATOMS: atom_id res chain seq x y z
N MET A 1 29.02 -34.01 16.80
CA MET A 1 29.47 -33.73 15.41
C MET A 1 30.68 -32.81 15.47
N SER A 2 31.78 -33.18 14.84
CA SER A 2 32.96 -32.31 14.79
C SER A 2 32.76 -31.12 13.84
N VAL A 3 33.48 -30.01 14.03
CA VAL A 3 33.46 -28.84 13.11
C VAL A 3 33.80 -29.26 11.67
N ARG A 4 34.63 -30.30 11.52
CA ARG A 4 35.05 -30.85 10.21
C ARG A 4 33.92 -31.62 9.53
N GLU A 5 33.21 -32.48 10.28
CA GLU A 5 32.03 -33.16 9.78
C GLU A 5 30.91 -32.19 9.41
N ALA A 6 30.65 -31.20 10.27
CA ALA A 6 29.63 -30.18 10.00
C ALA A 6 29.96 -29.37 8.73
N SER A 7 31.24 -29.02 8.53
CA SER A 7 31.67 -28.33 7.31
C SER A 7 31.44 -29.16 6.05
N ARG A 8 31.74 -30.47 6.10
CA ARG A 8 31.54 -31.39 4.97
C ARG A 8 30.06 -31.67 4.70
N GLN A 9 29.26 -31.85 5.75
CA GLN A 9 27.84 -32.18 5.64
C GLN A 9 27.00 -30.99 5.15
N PHE A 10 27.31 -29.77 5.61
CA PHE A 10 26.51 -28.58 5.31
C PHE A 10 27.16 -27.64 4.29
N GLY A 11 28.36 -27.95 3.78
CA GLY A 11 29.08 -27.11 2.82
C GLY A 11 29.48 -25.73 3.37
N VAL A 12 29.43 -25.54 4.69
CA VAL A 12 29.75 -24.27 5.34
C VAL A 12 31.26 -24.25 5.67
N PRO A 13 31.99 -23.17 5.36
CA PRO A 13 33.40 -23.05 5.72
C PRO A 13 33.64 -23.27 7.22
N ARG A 14 34.73 -24.00 7.53
CA ARG A 14 35.12 -24.34 8.91
C ARG A 14 35.26 -23.11 9.81
N THR A 15 35.72 -22.00 9.25
CA THR A 15 35.89 -20.70 9.91
C THR A 15 34.55 -20.12 10.37
N THR A 16 33.51 -20.15 9.53
CA THR A 16 32.17 -19.67 9.89
C THR A 16 31.57 -20.46 11.05
N ILE A 17 31.79 -21.78 11.08
CA ILE A 17 31.32 -22.63 12.18
C ILE A 17 32.11 -22.32 13.46
N GLN A 18 33.42 -22.13 13.36
CA GLN A 18 34.26 -21.74 14.51
C GLN A 18 33.90 -20.35 15.05
N ASP A 19 33.63 -19.38 14.19
CA ASP A 19 33.25 -18.02 14.62
C ASP A 19 31.88 -18.00 15.31
N ARG A 20 30.96 -18.87 14.89
CA ARG A 20 29.69 -19.10 15.60
C ARG A 20 29.89 -19.77 16.96
N LEU A 21 30.73 -20.81 17.04
CA LEU A 21 31.04 -21.49 18.29
C LEU A 21 31.78 -20.59 19.30
N LYS A 22 32.63 -19.68 18.80
CA LYS A 22 33.34 -18.68 19.62
C LYS A 22 32.49 -17.47 20.00
N GLY A 23 31.21 -17.43 19.63
CA GLY A 23 30.30 -16.33 19.97
C GLY A 23 30.60 -15.01 19.26
N LYS A 24 31.52 -14.97 18.28
CA LYS A 24 31.79 -13.76 17.47
C LYS A 24 30.60 -13.36 16.60
N ILE A 25 29.72 -14.32 16.33
CA ILE A 25 28.46 -14.11 15.61
C ILE A 25 27.35 -14.62 16.52
N PRO A 26 26.54 -13.72 17.12
CA PRO A 26 25.45 -14.14 17.99
C PRO A 26 24.40 -14.95 17.18
N TYR A 27 23.88 -16.01 17.79
CA TYR A 27 23.01 -17.03 17.15
C TYR A 27 21.76 -16.45 16.49
N ASN A 28 21.31 -15.29 16.97
CA ASN A 28 20.09 -14.58 16.58
C ASN A 28 20.33 -13.49 15.50
N ILE A 29 21.56 -13.29 15.02
CA ILE A 29 21.85 -12.27 13.99
C ILE A 29 22.17 -12.92 12.65
N ILE A 30 21.20 -12.85 11.73
CA ILE A 30 21.46 -12.99 10.30
C ILE A 30 22.22 -11.73 9.86
N ARG A 31 23.53 -11.86 9.60
CA ARG A 31 24.31 -10.80 8.96
C ARG A 31 23.70 -10.54 7.58
N LYS A 32 22.86 -9.50 7.47
CA LYS A 32 22.41 -9.00 6.17
C LYS A 32 23.57 -8.23 5.56
N THR A 33 24.15 -8.77 4.49
CA THR A 33 25.19 -8.09 3.73
C THR A 33 24.54 -6.96 2.94
N GLY A 34 24.81 -5.71 3.34
CA GLY A 34 24.34 -4.53 2.64
C GLY A 34 24.28 -3.30 3.56
N PRO A 35 24.35 -2.09 3.00
CA PRO A 35 24.16 -0.88 3.78
C PRO A 35 22.80 -0.91 4.50
N PRO A 36 22.70 -0.39 5.73
CA PRO A 36 21.45 -0.33 6.45
C PRO A 36 20.41 0.40 5.59
N PRO A 37 19.15 -0.09 5.56
CA PRO A 37 18.12 0.54 4.75
C PRO A 37 17.95 2.02 5.14
N PHE A 38 17.76 2.85 4.12
CA PHE A 38 17.59 4.31 4.23
C PHE A 38 16.63 4.73 5.35
N MET A 39 15.53 3.99 5.50
CA MET A 39 14.58 4.11 6.59
C MET A 39 14.69 2.89 7.51
N SER A 40 14.63 3.15 8.82
CA SER A 40 14.40 2.12 9.83
C SER A 40 13.13 1.36 9.47
N LYS A 41 13.11 0.03 9.68
CA LYS A 41 11.96 -0.82 9.35
C LYS A 41 10.64 -0.28 9.90
N GLU A 42 10.67 0.26 11.12
CA GLU A 42 9.51 0.87 11.78
C GLU A 42 8.91 2.02 10.98
N ARG A 43 9.76 2.87 10.42
CA ARG A 43 9.31 4.05 9.66
C ARG A 43 8.73 3.65 8.32
N GLU A 44 9.36 2.68 7.67
CA GLU A 44 8.85 2.08 6.44
C GLU A 44 7.46 1.45 6.66
N HIS A 45 7.28 0.75 7.79
CA HIS A 45 6.01 0.16 8.17
C HIS A 45 4.93 1.21 8.46
N LYS A 46 5.28 2.36 9.05
CA LYS A 46 4.34 3.49 9.21
C LYS A 46 3.84 4.02 7.85
N ILE A 47 4.72 4.13 6.85
CA ILE A 47 4.36 4.57 5.50
C ILE A 47 3.46 3.52 4.84
N ALA A 48 3.76 2.23 4.99
CA ALA A 48 2.92 1.15 4.49
C ALA A 48 1.51 1.20 5.12
N ASN A 49 1.41 1.35 6.44
CA ASN A 49 0.13 1.47 7.15
C ASN A 49 -0.67 2.71 6.72
N TRP A 50 0.01 3.85 6.53
CA TRP A 50 -0.62 5.05 5.99
C TRP A 50 -1.19 4.81 4.59
N LEU A 51 -0.43 4.13 3.71
CA LEU A 51 -0.89 3.76 2.37
C LEU A 51 -2.13 2.87 2.42
N LEU A 52 -2.12 1.86 3.29
CA LEU A 52 -3.26 0.94 3.48
C LEU A 52 -4.48 1.65 4.03
N ASN A 53 -4.30 2.59 4.96
CA ASN A 53 -5.42 3.36 5.52
C ASN A 53 -6.05 4.28 4.47
N ILE A 54 -5.25 4.95 3.65
CA ILE A 54 -5.77 5.80 2.57
C ILE A 54 -6.47 4.95 1.50
N ALA A 55 -5.92 3.77 1.18
CA ALA A 55 -6.58 2.81 0.31
C ALA A 55 -7.93 2.33 0.87
N LYS A 56 -8.04 2.10 2.19
CA LYS A 56 -9.32 1.78 2.87
C LYS A 56 -10.33 2.93 2.81
N CYS A 57 -9.85 4.17 2.85
CA CYS A 57 -10.70 5.36 2.68
C CYS A 57 -11.14 5.58 1.23
N GLY A 58 -10.78 4.71 0.29
CA GLY A 58 -11.22 4.79 -1.10
C GLY A 58 -10.40 5.71 -2.00
N PHE A 59 -9.27 6.25 -1.51
CA PHE A 59 -8.40 7.12 -2.29
C PHE A 59 -7.17 6.35 -2.78
N PRO A 60 -7.09 5.95 -4.06
CA PRO A 60 -5.87 5.36 -4.59
C PRO A 60 -4.76 6.40 -4.70
N ILE A 61 -3.63 6.17 -4.01
CA ILE A 61 -2.45 7.05 -4.07
C ILE A 61 -1.63 6.73 -5.32
N LYS A 62 -1.24 7.76 -6.08
CA LYS A 62 -0.33 7.58 -7.22
C LYS A 62 1.10 7.41 -6.74
N LYS A 63 1.90 6.70 -7.53
CA LYS A 63 3.34 6.53 -7.28
C LYS A 63 4.07 7.87 -7.05
N CYS A 64 3.71 8.92 -7.78
CA CYS A 64 4.32 10.25 -7.64
C CYS A 64 4.10 10.81 -6.23
N ASP A 65 2.86 10.76 -5.73
CA ASP A 65 2.50 11.26 -4.40
C ASP A 65 3.26 10.51 -3.30
N LEU A 66 3.43 9.19 -3.45
CA LEU A 66 4.24 8.40 -2.53
C LEU A 66 5.71 8.87 -2.54
N ILE A 67 6.30 9.05 -3.72
CA ILE A 67 7.68 9.52 -3.87
C ILE A 67 7.85 10.91 -3.25
N ASP A 68 6.90 11.82 -3.45
CA ASP A 68 6.92 13.16 -2.88
C ASP A 68 6.81 13.14 -1.36
N THR A 69 5.91 12.32 -0.81
CA THR A 69 5.75 12.17 0.64
C THR A 69 7.01 11.62 1.28
N VAL A 70 7.61 10.59 0.66
CA VAL A 70 8.87 10.00 1.12
C VAL A 70 10.03 11.00 0.99
N THR A 71 10.04 11.83 -0.05
CA THR A 71 11.04 12.88 -0.25
C THR A 71 10.93 13.96 0.83
N LYS A 72 9.71 14.38 1.20
CA LYS A 72 9.48 15.31 2.30
C LYS A 72 10.01 14.74 3.61
N ILE A 73 9.63 13.51 3.95
CA ILE A 73 10.15 12.81 5.14
C ILE A 73 11.69 12.73 5.11
N ALA A 74 12.29 12.42 3.96
CA ALA A 74 13.73 12.34 3.80
C ALA A 74 14.44 13.69 4.02
N ARG A 75 13.81 14.79 3.58
CA ARG A 75 14.27 16.17 3.79
C ARG A 75 14.22 16.51 5.28
N ASP A 76 13.10 16.26 5.94
CA ASP A 76 12.89 16.58 7.36
C ASP A 76 13.84 15.79 8.28
N THR A 77 14.27 14.61 7.85
CA THR A 77 15.24 13.81 8.63
C THR A 77 16.71 14.11 8.32
N GLY A 78 17.00 15.04 7.41
CA GLY A 78 18.38 15.35 6.98
C GLY A 78 19.09 14.22 6.20
N LYS A 79 18.36 13.18 5.80
CA LYS A 79 18.92 11.99 5.12
C LYS A 79 18.92 12.11 3.60
N LEU A 80 18.55 13.26 3.05
CA LEU A 80 18.39 13.52 1.62
C LEU A 80 19.63 13.13 0.78
N HIS A 81 20.83 13.17 1.36
CA HIS A 81 22.10 12.82 0.74
C HIS A 81 22.23 11.33 0.35
N LEU A 82 21.40 10.44 0.91
CA LEU A 82 21.43 9.00 0.59
C LEU A 82 20.78 8.67 -0.77
N PHE A 83 20.07 9.64 -1.36
CA PHE A 83 19.51 9.51 -2.70
C PHE A 83 20.37 10.30 -3.69
N LYS A 84 20.86 9.62 -4.75
CA LYS A 84 21.67 10.24 -5.81
C LYS A 84 21.03 11.52 -6.39
N ASN A 85 19.70 11.59 -6.45
CA ASN A 85 18.96 12.74 -6.98
C ASN A 85 18.08 13.43 -5.91
N LYS A 86 18.39 13.27 -4.61
CA LYS A 86 17.56 13.78 -3.50
C LYS A 86 16.10 13.27 -3.51
N GLN A 87 15.81 12.23 -4.30
CA GLN A 87 14.50 11.60 -4.43
C GLN A 87 14.62 10.08 -4.50
N PRO A 88 13.67 9.33 -3.92
CA PRO A 88 13.57 7.89 -4.11
C PRO A 88 13.30 7.55 -5.59
N GLY A 89 14.25 6.88 -6.23
CA GLY A 89 14.09 6.44 -7.61
C GLY A 89 13.23 5.18 -7.77
N GLN A 90 13.01 4.77 -9.03
CA GLN A 90 12.25 3.57 -9.39
C GLN A 90 12.70 2.31 -8.63
N LYS A 91 14.02 2.14 -8.44
CA LYS A 91 14.59 0.99 -7.74
C LYS A 91 14.18 0.94 -6.27
N TRP A 92 14.05 2.09 -5.61
CA TRP A 92 13.58 2.16 -4.22
C TRP A 92 12.11 1.75 -4.15
N TYR A 93 11.28 2.29 -5.05
CA TYR A 93 9.85 1.96 -5.11
C TYR A 93 9.59 0.46 -5.32
N LEU A 94 10.28 -0.15 -6.28
CA LEU A 94 10.17 -1.60 -6.53
C LEU A 94 10.62 -2.42 -5.31
N ASN A 95 11.71 -2.02 -4.66
CA ASN A 95 12.18 -2.70 -3.44
C ASN A 95 11.27 -2.47 -2.23
N PHE A 96 10.58 -1.33 -2.15
CA PHE A 96 9.57 -1.04 -1.13
C PHE A 96 8.37 -1.98 -1.30
N LEU A 97 7.81 -2.07 -2.51
CA LEU A 97 6.72 -3.01 -2.81
C LEU A 97 7.12 -4.46 -2.59
N LYS A 98 8.34 -4.86 -2.96
CA LYS A 98 8.83 -6.22 -2.71
C LYS A 98 8.92 -6.56 -1.21
N ARG A 99 9.13 -5.57 -0.36
CA ARG A 99 9.18 -5.72 1.10
C ARG A 99 7.79 -5.67 1.76
N HIS A 100 6.82 -5.09 1.07
CA HIS A 100 5.45 -4.87 1.54
C HIS A 100 4.44 -5.46 0.54
N PRO A 101 4.33 -6.80 0.43
CA PRO A 101 3.40 -7.46 -0.49
C PRO A 101 1.93 -7.15 -0.20
N GLU A 102 1.61 -6.67 1.00
CA GLU A 102 0.28 -6.17 1.38
C GLU A 102 -0.16 -4.95 0.56
N ILE A 103 0.79 -4.24 -0.06
CA ILE A 103 0.53 -3.11 -0.95
C ILE A 103 0.40 -3.63 -2.38
N SER A 104 -0.82 -3.95 -2.79
CA SER A 104 -1.12 -4.32 -4.17
C SER A 104 -1.29 -3.07 -5.04
N LEU A 105 -0.55 -3.03 -6.15
CA LEU A 105 -0.82 -2.10 -7.25
C LEU A 105 -2.16 -2.50 -7.89
N ARG A 106 -3.22 -1.78 -7.52
CA ARG A 106 -4.45 -1.80 -8.32
C ARG A 106 -4.32 -0.69 -9.35
N GLU A 107 -4.28 -1.08 -10.63
CA GLU A 107 -4.74 -0.13 -11.65
C GLU A 107 -6.17 0.21 -11.29
N ALA A 108 -6.50 1.51 -11.27
CA ALA A 108 -7.88 1.92 -11.18
C ALA A 108 -8.55 1.38 -12.45
N GLU A 109 -9.11 0.17 -12.38
CA GLU A 109 -10.03 -0.30 -13.40
C GLU A 109 -11.09 0.78 -13.47
N GLY A 110 -11.16 1.45 -14.63
CA GLY A 110 -11.98 2.62 -14.79
C GLY A 110 -13.37 2.33 -14.24
N ILE A 111 -13.88 3.24 -13.43
CA ILE A 111 -15.27 3.30 -12.95
C ILE A 111 -16.26 2.95 -14.08
N ASN A 112 -15.83 3.17 -15.33
CA ASN A 112 -16.44 2.76 -16.57
C ASN A 112 -16.83 1.28 -16.70
N LYS A 113 -16.02 0.29 -16.26
CA LYS A 113 -16.41 -1.14 -16.39
C LYS A 113 -17.59 -1.50 -15.48
N ALA A 114 -17.58 -1.03 -14.24
CA ALA A 114 -18.69 -1.25 -13.31
C ALA A 114 -19.96 -0.53 -13.77
N ARG A 115 -19.85 0.67 -14.36
CA ARG A 115 -20.98 1.38 -15.01
C ARG A 115 -21.47 0.69 -16.29
N ALA A 116 -20.58 0.10 -17.08
CA ALA A 116 -20.93 -0.61 -18.32
C ALA A 116 -21.56 -1.99 -18.08
N LEU A 117 -21.34 -2.59 -16.91
CA LEU A 117 -21.90 -3.88 -16.50
C LEU A 117 -23.19 -3.75 -15.69
N VAL A 118 -23.71 -2.54 -15.49
CA VAL A 118 -25.01 -2.34 -14.84
C VAL A 118 -26.09 -2.85 -15.80
N THR A 119 -26.66 -4.01 -15.49
CA THR A 119 -27.81 -4.54 -16.22
C THR A 119 -29.12 -3.94 -15.69
N GLU A 120 -30.18 -3.95 -16.49
CA GLU A 120 -31.50 -3.48 -16.07
C GLU A 120 -31.98 -4.19 -14.80
N GLU A 121 -31.71 -5.50 -14.68
CA GLU A 121 -32.08 -6.29 -13.52
C GLU A 121 -31.35 -5.81 -12.25
N SER A 122 -30.09 -5.39 -12.38
CA SER A 122 -29.29 -4.86 -11.28
C SER A 122 -29.83 -3.51 -10.79
N ILE A 123 -30.28 -2.66 -11.72
CA ILE A 123 -30.93 -1.37 -11.41
C ILE A 123 -32.25 -1.62 -10.69
N ARG A 124 -33.12 -2.48 -11.25
CA ARG A 124 -34.42 -2.82 -10.66
C ARG A 124 -34.28 -3.43 -9.28
N LYS A 125 -33.28 -4.31 -9.09
CA LYS A 125 -32.97 -4.90 -7.78
C LYS A 125 -32.56 -3.83 -6.78
N TRP A 126 -31.65 -2.93 -7.16
CA TRP A 126 -31.21 -1.84 -6.28
C TRP A 126 -32.37 -0.94 -5.83
N PHE A 127 -33.28 -0.56 -6.75
CA PHE A 127 -34.47 0.22 -6.40
C PHE A 127 -35.41 -0.54 -5.45
N LYS A 128 -35.57 -1.85 -5.64
CA LYS A 128 -36.39 -2.68 -4.75
C LYS A 128 -35.78 -2.81 -3.36
N ASP A 129 -34.46 -2.99 -3.28
CA ASP A 129 -33.73 -3.06 -2.02
C ASP A 129 -33.78 -1.72 -1.28
N LEU A 130 -33.66 -0.60 -2.01
CA LEU A 130 -33.82 0.75 -1.46
C LEU A 130 -35.24 0.98 -0.91
N GLN A 131 -36.27 0.59 -1.65
CA GLN A 131 -37.67 0.72 -1.21
C GLN A 131 -37.93 -0.09 0.06
N SER A 132 -37.43 -1.32 0.13
CA SER A 132 -37.56 -2.18 1.30
C SER A 132 -36.86 -1.55 2.52
N TYR A 133 -35.63 -1.06 2.33
CA TYR A 133 -34.89 -0.37 3.39
C TYR A 133 -35.61 0.87 3.92
N LEU A 134 -36.19 1.69 3.04
CA LEU A 134 -36.92 2.90 3.45
C LEU A 134 -38.22 2.56 4.20
N GLN A 135 -38.91 1.49 3.82
CA GLN A 135 -40.09 1.00 4.53
C GLN A 135 -39.71 0.46 5.92
N ASP A 136 -38.67 -0.36 6.02
CA ASP A 136 -38.20 -0.95 7.28
C ASP A 136 -37.73 0.10 8.29
N ASN A 137 -37.19 1.22 7.80
CA ASN A 137 -36.70 2.32 8.64
C ASN A 137 -37.71 3.46 8.81
N ASN A 138 -38.98 3.27 8.44
CA ASN A 138 -40.05 4.25 8.58
C ASN A 138 -39.80 5.59 7.85
N PHE A 139 -39.00 5.57 6.77
CA PHE A 139 -38.66 6.72 5.93
C PHE A 139 -39.39 6.69 4.57
N ALA A 140 -40.47 5.94 4.45
CA ALA A 140 -41.23 5.79 3.20
C ALA A 140 -41.69 7.16 2.62
N GLU A 141 -41.99 8.14 3.48
CA GLU A 141 -42.39 9.50 3.10
C GLU A 141 -41.34 10.24 2.24
N VAL A 142 -40.06 9.84 2.31
CA VAL A 142 -38.99 10.45 1.50
C VAL A 142 -39.20 10.19 0.01
N MET A 143 -39.84 9.08 -0.37
CA MET A 143 -40.18 8.79 -1.77
C MET A 143 -41.46 9.49 -2.23
N GLU A 144 -42.29 9.97 -1.31
CA GLU A 144 -43.55 10.66 -1.62
C GLU A 144 -43.37 12.17 -1.84
N ASP A 145 -42.28 12.75 -1.31
CA ASP A 145 -41.96 14.17 -1.49
C ASP A 145 -40.71 14.37 -2.36
N PRO A 146 -40.88 14.66 -3.67
CA PRO A 146 -39.79 14.93 -4.60
C PRO A 146 -38.87 16.08 -4.17
N ARG A 147 -39.31 16.98 -3.28
CA ARG A 147 -38.51 18.11 -2.79
C ARG A 147 -37.39 17.69 -1.84
N ARG A 148 -37.42 16.44 -1.36
CA ARG A 148 -36.40 15.85 -0.50
C ARG A 148 -35.32 15.11 -1.29
N VAL A 149 -35.45 15.04 -2.61
CA VAL A 149 -34.51 14.37 -3.51
C VAL A 149 -33.63 15.41 -4.19
N PHE A 150 -32.36 15.47 -3.79
CA PHE A 150 -31.38 16.37 -4.39
C PHE A 150 -30.48 15.58 -5.35
N ASN A 151 -30.40 16.03 -6.60
CA ASN A 151 -29.36 15.56 -7.51
C ASN A 151 -28.06 16.31 -7.20
N GLY A 152 -26.99 15.58 -6.93
CA GLY A 152 -25.67 16.12 -6.67
C GLY A 152 -24.70 15.62 -7.73
N ASP A 153 -24.81 16.13 -8.96
CA ASP A 153 -23.83 15.88 -10.02
C ASP A 153 -22.91 17.08 -10.22
N GLU A 154 -21.60 16.80 -10.27
CA GLU A 154 -20.61 17.83 -10.56
C GLU A 154 -20.50 18.00 -12.08
N SER A 155 -21.11 19.06 -12.61
CA SER A 155 -20.97 19.46 -14.01
C SER A 155 -19.64 20.19 -14.21
N GLY A 156 -18.64 19.49 -14.74
CA GLY A 156 -17.37 20.08 -15.14
C GLY A 156 -17.54 20.95 -16.39
N PHE A 157 -17.59 22.27 -16.22
CA PHE A 157 -17.55 23.20 -17.34
C PHE A 157 -16.09 23.45 -17.75
N SER A 158 -15.71 22.96 -18.93
CA SER A 158 -14.44 23.34 -19.55
C SER A 158 -14.55 24.78 -20.06
N LEU A 159 -13.86 25.72 -19.40
CA LEU A 159 -13.62 27.04 -19.98
C LEU A 159 -12.68 26.86 -21.17
N LEU A 160 -13.24 27.00 -22.39
CA LEU A 160 -12.45 27.07 -23.62
C LEU A 160 -11.60 28.35 -23.56
N SER A 161 -10.28 28.20 -23.58
CA SER A 161 -9.32 29.30 -23.83
C SER A 161 -9.05 29.44 -25.32
#